data_AF-A0A2T6DGG5-F1
#
_entry.id   AF-A0A2T6DGG5-F1
#
_cell.length_a   1.000
_cell.length_b   1.000
_cell.length_c   1.000
_cell.angle_alpha   90.00
_cell.angle_beta   90.00
_cell.angle_gamma   90.00
#
_symmetry.space_group_name_H-M   'P 1'
#
loop_
_entity.id
_entity.type
_entity.pdbx_description
1 polymer ?
#
loop_
_entity_poly.entity_id
_entity_poly.type
_entity_poly.pdbx_seq_one_letter_code
_entity_poly.pdbx_strand_id
1 'polypeptide(L)'
;MTTDNMLEINCLRTWSLARSVVAAMCVAVAFAGLAGEARAEDKPVFADEYEAYNQLKKKLADLEKAVKDAAAKAPEIKQQTEAIKEQDAKIDSQIANLQYMDKMAFEKLGKGADVPANVALARAFIRDYPTSEYRPKAEEQLAKLTSVIEDETARRARAEEEARAAKKALEDKFTRREMSLDEIRSYLRGKSQIEIVKLMGEPIERKLNYWDYRGSFIVDGGKRKAVTLMFDAGRVTNVLAR
;
A
#
# COMPACT_ATOMS: atom_id res chain seq x y z
N MET A 1 21.89 -22.88 6.96
CA MET A 1 22.90 -23.77 6.34
C MET A 1 22.78 -23.56 4.84
N THR A 2 23.70 -22.76 4.28
CA THR A 2 23.68 -22.30 2.90
C THR A 2 24.20 -23.40 1.96
N THR A 3 23.62 -23.46 0.77
CA THR A 3 23.90 -24.43 -0.30
C THR A 3 25.36 -24.46 -0.74
N ASP A 4 26.12 -23.38 -0.50
CA ASP A 4 27.55 -23.28 -0.79
C ASP A 4 28.41 -24.31 -0.03
N ASN A 5 28.05 -24.65 1.22
CA ASN A 5 28.80 -25.64 1.98
C ASN A 5 28.64 -27.07 1.44
N MET A 6 27.58 -27.35 0.67
CA MET A 6 27.36 -28.69 0.11
C MET A 6 28.17 -28.94 -1.17
N LEU A 7 28.49 -27.90 -1.94
CA LEU A 7 29.30 -28.02 -3.17
C LEU A 7 30.78 -28.23 -2.87
N GLU A 8 31.35 -27.51 -1.90
CA GLU A 8 32.75 -27.67 -1.50
C GLU A 8 33.05 -29.06 -0.92
N ILE A 9 32.13 -29.62 -0.12
CA ILE A 9 32.28 -30.95 0.49
C ILE A 9 32.26 -32.06 -0.58
N ASN A 10 31.44 -31.91 -1.64
CA ASN A 10 31.37 -32.90 -2.72
C ASN A 10 32.59 -32.83 -3.66
N CYS A 11 33.16 -31.65 -3.92
CA CYS A 11 34.40 -31.50 -4.67
C CYS A 11 35.62 -32.09 -3.93
N LEU A 12 35.71 -31.93 -2.60
CA LEU A 12 36.80 -32.50 -1.82
C LEU A 12 36.70 -34.04 -1.70
N ARG A 13 35.48 -34.60 -1.60
CA ARG A 13 35.26 -36.06 -1.58
C ARG A 13 35.65 -36.73 -2.89
N THR A 14 35.34 -36.11 -4.03
CA THR A 14 35.68 -36.65 -5.36
C THR A 14 37.20 -36.63 -5.62
N TRP A 15 37.90 -35.59 -5.15
CA TRP A 15 39.37 -35.54 -5.21
C TRP A 15 40.06 -36.57 -4.31
N SER A 16 39.52 -36.85 -3.12
CA SER A 16 40.02 -37.89 -2.22
C SER A 16 39.89 -39.30 -2.82
N LEU A 17 38.76 -39.59 -3.47
CA LEU A 17 38.52 -40.90 -4.09
C LEU A 17 39.44 -41.14 -5.29
N ALA A 18 39.71 -40.12 -6.11
CA ALA A 18 40.64 -40.22 -7.24
C ALA A 18 42.07 -40.57 -6.81
N ARG A 19 42.57 -39.98 -5.70
CA ARG A 19 43.90 -40.30 -5.15
C ARG A 19 44.02 -41.72 -4.61
N SER A 20 42.98 -42.22 -3.94
CA SER A 20 42.98 -43.59 -3.40
C SER A 20 42.99 -44.66 -4.49
N VAL A 21 42.32 -44.42 -5.62
CA VAL A 21 42.31 -45.36 -6.76
C VAL A 21 43.67 -45.43 -7.46
N VAL A 22 44.36 -44.30 -7.62
CA VAL A 22 45.71 -44.27 -8.20
C VAL A 22 46.72 -44.97 -7.28
N ALA A 23 46.62 -44.76 -5.96
CA ALA A 23 47.48 -45.44 -4.99
C ALA A 23 47.25 -46.97 -4.97
N ALA A 24 45.99 -47.42 -5.07
CA ALA A 24 45.65 -48.84 -5.13
C ALA A 24 46.17 -49.52 -6.42
N MET A 25 46.16 -48.82 -7.56
CA MET A 25 46.69 -49.35 -8.82
C MET A 25 48.22 -49.53 -8.80
N CYS A 26 48.98 -48.64 -8.16
CA CYS A 26 50.43 -48.79 -8.05
C CYS A 26 50.85 -50.00 -7.20
N VAL A 27 50.05 -50.39 -6.20
CA VAL A 27 50.33 -51.56 -5.35
C VAL A 27 50.03 -52.87 -6.09
N ALA A 28 49.01 -52.91 -6.94
CA ALA A 28 48.67 -54.11 -7.73
C ALA A 28 49.75 -54.45 -8.78
N VAL A 29 50.38 -53.43 -9.38
CA VAL A 29 51.48 -53.63 -10.35
C VAL A 29 52.76 -54.13 -9.68
N ALA A 30 52.98 -53.81 -8.40
CA ALA A 30 54.15 -54.29 -7.65
C ALA A 30 54.05 -55.76 -7.22
N PHE A 31 52.85 -56.31 -7.06
CA PHE A 31 52.65 -57.71 -6.63
C PHE A 31 52.69 -58.73 -7.77
N ALA A 32 52.51 -58.33 -9.02
CA ALA A 32 52.57 -59.24 -10.17
C ALA A 32 54.01 -59.62 -10.60
N GLY A 33 55.04 -58.98 -10.04
CA GLY A 33 56.45 -59.23 -10.37
C GLY A 33 57.15 -60.34 -9.57
N LEU A 34 56.46 -61.03 -8.67
CA LEU A 34 57.08 -61.93 -7.68
C LEU A 34 56.32 -63.25 -7.51
N ALA A 35 56.18 -64.01 -8.59
CA ALA A 35 55.88 -65.45 -8.52
C ALA A 35 56.35 -66.14 -9.81
N GLY A 36 57.58 -66.64 -9.81
CA GLY A 36 58.00 -67.69 -10.73
C GLY A 36 57.79 -69.05 -10.09
N GLU A 37 57.07 -69.96 -10.76
CA GLU A 37 57.60 -71.26 -11.22
C GLU A 37 56.51 -72.19 -11.79
N ALA A 38 56.84 -72.73 -12.98
CA ALA A 38 56.53 -74.06 -13.50
C ALA A 38 55.08 -74.47 -13.85
N ARG A 39 54.76 -74.57 -15.15
CA ARG A 39 54.69 -75.83 -15.95
C ARG A 39 53.96 -75.64 -17.31
N ALA A 40 54.47 -76.42 -18.27
CA ALA A 40 53.91 -76.94 -19.53
C ALA A 40 52.50 -76.55 -20.02
N GLU A 41 52.47 -76.30 -21.33
CA GLU A 41 51.33 -76.29 -22.28
C GLU A 41 50.28 -75.17 -22.14
N ASP A 42 49.66 -74.86 -23.28
CA ASP A 42 48.53 -73.94 -23.49
C ASP A 42 48.76 -72.43 -23.64
N LYS A 43 48.65 -71.98 -24.92
CA LYS A 43 48.23 -70.65 -25.42
C LYS A 43 49.05 -69.44 -24.91
N PRO A 44 49.06 -68.29 -25.62
CA PRO A 44 49.81 -67.13 -25.15
C PRO A 44 49.15 -66.56 -23.88
N VAL A 45 49.55 -67.04 -22.69
CA VAL A 45 49.06 -66.64 -21.35
C VAL A 45 49.20 -65.14 -21.09
N PHE A 46 50.01 -64.44 -21.89
CA PHE A 46 50.27 -63.00 -21.75
C PHE A 46 49.52 -62.10 -22.75
N ALA A 47 48.73 -62.67 -23.68
CA ALA A 47 47.99 -61.85 -24.66
C ALA A 47 46.89 -61.01 -23.97
N ASP A 48 46.16 -61.63 -23.04
CA ASP A 48 45.07 -61.00 -22.30
C ASP A 48 45.59 -59.94 -21.32
N GLU A 49 46.76 -60.17 -20.69
CA GLU A 49 47.43 -59.21 -19.82
C GLU A 49 47.99 -58.01 -20.60
N TYR A 50 48.51 -58.24 -21.80
CA TYR A 50 49.00 -57.18 -22.69
C TYR A 50 47.85 -56.32 -23.25
N GLU A 51 46.70 -56.93 -23.57
CA GLU A 51 45.47 -56.20 -23.89
C GLU A 51 44.98 -55.37 -22.70
N ALA A 52 44.97 -55.94 -21.49
CA ALA A 52 44.59 -55.23 -20.27
C ALA A 52 45.50 -54.01 -20.02
N TYR A 53 46.81 -54.15 -20.20
CA TYR A 53 47.78 -53.05 -20.09
C TYR A 53 47.50 -51.93 -21.11
N ASN A 54 47.26 -52.28 -22.37
CA ASN A 54 46.95 -51.29 -23.41
C ASN A 54 45.61 -50.57 -23.16
N GLN A 55 44.60 -51.28 -22.64
CA GLN A 55 43.35 -50.67 -22.21
C GLN A 55 43.55 -49.71 -21.03
N LEU A 56 44.40 -50.07 -20.07
CA LEU A 56 44.72 -49.23 -18.92
C LEU A 56 45.45 -47.95 -19.34
N LYS A 57 46.43 -48.07 -20.25
CA LYS A 57 47.15 -46.94 -20.82
C LYS A 57 46.24 -45.99 -21.57
N LYS A 58 45.27 -46.52 -22.34
CA LYS A 58 44.25 -45.73 -23.02
C LYS A 58 43.35 -44.99 -22.03
N LYS A 59 42.84 -45.67 -21.00
CA LYS A 59 42.03 -45.06 -19.93
C LYS A 59 42.77 -43.96 -19.19
N LEU A 60 44.09 -44.13 -18.95
CA LEU A 60 44.92 -43.15 -18.27
C LEU A 60 45.11 -41.89 -19.13
N ALA A 61 45.33 -42.05 -20.44
CA ALA A 61 45.38 -40.93 -21.39
C ALA A 61 44.02 -40.20 -21.50
N ASP A 62 42.90 -40.93 -21.53
CA ASP A 62 41.56 -40.35 -21.54
C ASP A 62 41.27 -39.56 -20.24
N LEU A 63 41.71 -40.08 -19.08
CA LEU A 63 41.62 -39.41 -17.78
C LEU A 63 42.50 -38.15 -17.73
N GLU A 64 43.74 -38.21 -18.20
CA GLU A 64 44.62 -37.04 -18.27
C GLU A 64 44.03 -35.94 -19.14
N LYS A 65 43.41 -36.32 -20.28
CA LYS A 65 42.70 -35.39 -21.14
C LYS A 65 41.50 -34.76 -20.43
N ALA A 66 40.68 -35.58 -19.76
CA ALA A 66 39.53 -35.08 -18.99
C ALA A 66 39.95 -34.12 -17.86
N VAL A 67 41.07 -34.40 -17.18
CA VAL A 67 41.62 -33.52 -16.13
C VAL A 67 42.10 -32.20 -16.73
N LYS A 68 42.77 -32.22 -17.89
CA LYS A 68 43.18 -30.99 -18.59
C LYS A 68 41.99 -30.16 -19.05
N ASP A 69 40.97 -30.80 -19.63
CA ASP A 69 39.75 -30.12 -20.08
C ASP A 69 38.97 -29.53 -18.90
N ALA A 70 38.91 -30.22 -17.76
CA ALA A 70 38.30 -29.71 -16.53
C ALA A 70 39.11 -28.56 -15.91
N ALA A 71 40.44 -28.67 -15.89
CA ALA A 71 41.33 -27.61 -15.42
C ALA A 71 41.23 -26.34 -16.29
N ALA A 72 41.01 -26.49 -17.60
CA ALA A 72 40.80 -25.38 -18.51
C ALA A 72 39.47 -24.65 -18.28
N LYS A 73 38.41 -25.36 -17.84
CA LYS A 73 37.09 -24.76 -17.53
C LYS A 73 36.99 -24.15 -16.12
N ALA A 74 37.82 -24.59 -15.18
CA ALA A 74 37.84 -24.07 -13.82
C ALA A 74 37.98 -22.53 -13.69
N PRO A 75 38.86 -21.83 -14.44
CA PRO A 75 38.95 -20.37 -14.37
C PRO A 75 37.68 -19.67 -14.89
N GLU A 76 37.05 -20.21 -15.93
CA GLU A 76 35.81 -19.67 -16.49
C GLU A 76 34.66 -19.78 -15.49
N ILE A 77 34.52 -20.93 -14.82
CA ILE A 77 33.52 -21.13 -13.76
C ILE A 77 33.77 -20.18 -12.57
N LYS A 78 35.03 -19.98 -12.17
CA LYS A 78 35.37 -19.04 -11.10
C LYS A 78 34.98 -17.60 -11.49
N GLN A 79 35.30 -17.17 -12.71
CA GLN A 79 34.89 -15.84 -13.21
C GLN A 79 33.37 -15.68 -13.23
N GLN A 80 32.63 -16.70 -13.70
CA GLN A 80 31.17 -16.67 -13.70
C GLN A 80 30.60 -16.58 -12.29
N THR A 81 31.18 -17.30 -11.33
CA THR A 81 30.72 -17.30 -9.94
C THR A 81 30.92 -15.94 -9.28
N GLU A 82 32.07 -15.30 -9.48
CA GLU A 82 32.31 -13.94 -8.97
C GLU A 82 31.41 -12.90 -9.65
N ALA A 83 31.18 -13.01 -10.96
CA ALA A 83 30.24 -12.13 -11.67
C ALA A 83 28.80 -12.27 -11.15
N ILE A 84 28.35 -13.49 -10.82
CA ILE A 84 27.04 -13.74 -10.21
C ILE A 84 26.97 -13.12 -8.81
N LYS A 85 28.00 -13.30 -7.97
CA LYS A 85 28.05 -12.66 -6.64
C LYS A 85 27.96 -11.13 -6.71
N GLU A 86 28.64 -10.52 -7.67
CA GLU A 86 28.53 -9.07 -7.90
C GLU A 86 27.13 -8.65 -8.36
N GLN A 87 26.45 -9.47 -9.16
CA GLN A 87 25.06 -9.23 -9.58
C GLN A 87 24.09 -9.40 -8.42
N ASP A 88 24.22 -10.45 -7.61
CA ASP A 88 23.39 -10.70 -6.43
C ASP A 88 23.50 -9.53 -5.45
N ALA A 89 24.71 -9.05 -5.17
CA ALA A 89 24.92 -7.89 -4.32
C ALA A 89 24.24 -6.62 -4.87
N LYS A 90 24.21 -6.44 -6.21
CA LYS A 90 23.48 -5.32 -6.84
C LYS A 90 21.97 -5.49 -6.69
N ILE A 91 21.44 -6.69 -6.92
CA ILE A 91 20.01 -6.99 -6.78
C ILE A 91 19.58 -6.76 -5.32
N ASP A 92 20.34 -7.23 -4.35
CA ASP A 92 20.07 -7.02 -2.93
C ASP A 92 20.03 -5.52 -2.58
N SER A 93 20.97 -4.73 -3.13
CA SER A 93 20.97 -3.27 -2.94
C SER A 93 19.74 -2.59 -3.56
N GLN A 94 19.28 -3.08 -4.72
CA GLN A 94 18.08 -2.57 -5.39
C GLN A 94 16.81 -2.91 -4.63
N ILE A 95 16.71 -4.14 -4.11
CA ILE A 95 15.59 -4.58 -3.27
C ILE A 95 15.52 -3.71 -2.00
N ALA A 96 16.64 -3.49 -1.32
CA ALA A 96 16.69 -2.66 -0.13
C ALA A 96 16.25 -1.21 -0.42
N ASN A 97 16.66 -0.64 -1.56
CA ASN A 97 16.24 0.69 -1.97
C ASN A 97 14.74 0.77 -2.28
N LEU A 98 14.17 -0.23 -2.95
CA LEU A 98 12.72 -0.30 -3.21
C LEU A 98 11.94 -0.41 -1.90
N GLN A 99 12.36 -1.27 -0.97
CA GLN A 99 11.76 -1.38 0.37
C GLN A 99 11.84 -0.06 1.15
N TYR A 100 12.95 0.68 1.02
CA TYR A 100 13.07 2.00 1.62
C TYR A 100 12.07 3.00 1.02
N MET A 101 11.89 3.00 -0.30
CA MET A 101 10.92 3.86 -0.97
C MET A 101 9.48 3.54 -0.56
N ASP A 102 9.12 2.26 -0.45
CA ASP A 102 7.83 1.79 0.08
C ASP A 102 7.57 2.35 1.48
N LYS A 103 8.54 2.20 2.38
CA LYS A 103 8.46 2.69 3.75
C LYS A 103 8.26 4.22 3.78
N MET A 104 9.04 4.96 3.00
CA MET A 104 8.92 6.42 2.92
C MET A 104 7.58 6.87 2.34
N ALA A 105 7.02 6.13 1.38
CA ALA A 105 5.69 6.39 0.86
C ALA A 105 4.60 6.10 1.89
N PHE A 106 4.74 5.03 2.67
CA PHE A 106 3.83 4.69 3.76
C PHE A 106 3.86 5.73 4.89
N GLU A 107 5.04 6.24 5.27
CA GLU A 107 5.18 7.27 6.31
C GLU A 107 4.58 8.64 5.93
N LYS A 108 4.26 8.85 4.65
CA LYS A 108 3.50 10.04 4.20
C LYS A 108 2.00 9.88 4.43
N LEU A 109 1.50 8.67 4.63
CA LEU A 109 0.11 8.45 5.00
C LEU A 109 -0.14 9.04 6.39
N GLY A 110 -1.17 9.89 6.51
CA GLY A 110 -1.49 10.61 7.74
C GLY A 110 -0.80 11.97 7.88
N LYS A 111 0.09 12.36 6.95
CA LYS A 111 0.67 13.71 6.89
C LYS A 111 -0.05 14.64 5.91
N GLY A 112 -1.15 14.18 5.30
CA GLY A 112 -2.01 15.02 4.46
C GLY A 112 -2.66 16.14 5.29
N ALA A 113 -2.92 17.28 4.63
CA ALA A 113 -3.47 18.47 5.27
C ALA A 113 -4.86 18.25 5.89
N ASP A 114 -5.65 17.34 5.32
CA ASP A 114 -6.99 16.99 5.78
C ASP A 114 -7.31 15.50 5.54
N VAL A 115 -8.47 15.06 6.05
CA VAL A 115 -8.95 13.68 5.94
C VAL A 115 -9.12 13.25 4.45
N PRO A 116 -9.73 14.06 3.56
CA PRO A 116 -9.82 13.74 2.14
C PRO A 116 -8.46 13.56 1.44
N ALA A 117 -7.47 14.42 1.72
CA ALA A 117 -6.12 14.28 1.16
C ALA A 117 -5.47 12.98 1.64
N ASN A 118 -5.66 12.60 2.91
CA ASN A 118 -5.15 11.34 3.44
C ASN A 118 -5.81 10.11 2.78
N VAL A 119 -7.10 10.18 2.44
CA VAL A 119 -7.78 9.13 1.65
C VAL A 119 -7.17 8.99 0.26
N ALA A 120 -6.90 10.11 -0.42
CA ALA A 120 -6.27 10.10 -1.73
C ALA A 120 -4.86 9.51 -1.69
N LEU A 121 -4.08 9.86 -0.68
CA LEU A 121 -2.74 9.30 -0.46
C LEU A 121 -2.78 7.80 -0.17
N ALA A 122 -3.72 7.33 0.66
CA ALA A 122 -3.86 5.90 0.95
C ALA A 122 -4.25 5.09 -0.30
N ARG A 123 -5.18 5.61 -1.12
CA ARG A 123 -5.53 4.99 -2.41
C ARG A 123 -4.35 4.96 -3.38
N ALA A 124 -3.59 6.05 -3.46
CA ALA A 124 -2.39 6.12 -4.30
C ALA A 124 -1.35 5.09 -3.84
N PHE A 125 -1.11 4.98 -2.53
CA PHE A 125 -0.19 3.99 -1.96
C PHE A 125 -0.58 2.56 -2.35
N ILE A 126 -1.84 2.17 -2.16
CA ILE A 126 -2.32 0.81 -2.49
C ILE A 126 -2.16 0.49 -3.98
N ARG A 127 -2.37 1.48 -4.85
CA ARG A 127 -2.21 1.34 -6.31
C ARG A 127 -0.74 1.24 -6.72
N ASP A 128 0.10 2.12 -6.19
CA ASP A 128 1.50 2.27 -6.61
C ASP A 128 2.40 1.20 -5.97
N TYR A 129 1.98 0.62 -4.84
CA TYR A 129 2.74 -0.35 -4.05
C TYR A 129 1.93 -1.64 -3.75
N PRO A 130 1.52 -2.41 -4.78
CA PRO A 130 0.59 -3.53 -4.63
C PRO A 130 1.16 -4.73 -3.86
N THR A 131 2.49 -4.89 -3.83
CA THR A 131 3.21 -5.99 -3.16
C THR A 131 3.91 -5.55 -1.88
N SER A 132 3.67 -4.32 -1.42
CA SER A 132 4.34 -3.79 -0.24
C SER A 132 3.86 -4.45 1.04
N GLU A 133 4.76 -4.65 2.00
CA GLU A 133 4.43 -5.15 3.34
C GLU A 133 3.47 -4.22 4.10
N TYR A 134 3.43 -2.93 3.74
CA TYR A 134 2.59 -1.93 4.39
C TYR A 134 1.18 -1.84 3.81
N ARG A 135 0.91 -2.53 2.68
CA ARG A 135 -0.38 -2.48 2.00
C ARG A 135 -1.57 -2.81 2.93
N PRO A 136 -1.56 -3.88 3.75
CA PRO A 136 -2.67 -4.17 4.65
C PRO A 136 -2.96 -3.03 5.64
N LYS A 137 -1.90 -2.35 6.12
CA LYS A 137 -2.05 -1.18 7.01
C LYS A 137 -2.62 0.03 6.28
N ALA A 138 -2.22 0.25 5.03
CA ALA A 138 -2.76 1.31 4.19
C ALA A 138 -4.25 1.07 3.85
N GLU A 139 -4.65 -0.18 3.61
CA GLU A 139 -6.05 -0.58 3.41
C GLU A 139 -6.88 -0.35 4.69
N GLU A 140 -6.35 -0.70 5.87
CA GLU A 140 -6.99 -0.43 7.16
C GLU A 140 -7.16 1.08 7.40
N GLN A 141 -6.13 1.89 7.13
CA GLN A 141 -6.21 3.34 7.23
C GLN A 141 -7.24 3.92 6.26
N LEU A 142 -7.28 3.44 5.02
CA LEU A 142 -8.26 3.85 4.03
C LEU A 142 -9.70 3.58 4.52
N ALA A 143 -9.96 2.39 5.06
CA ALA A 143 -11.27 2.04 5.61
C ALA A 143 -11.67 2.97 6.76
N LYS A 144 -10.76 3.23 7.71
CA LYS A 144 -11.00 4.15 8.84
C LYS A 144 -11.32 5.57 8.36
N LEU A 145 -10.51 6.11 7.46
CA LEU A 145 -10.69 7.47 6.94
C LEU A 145 -11.99 7.60 6.13
N THR A 146 -12.36 6.57 5.38
CA THR A 146 -13.62 6.55 4.61
C THR A 146 -14.82 6.57 5.55
N SER A 147 -14.81 5.77 6.61
CA SER A 147 -15.87 5.76 7.62
C SER A 147 -16.03 7.13 8.30
N VAL A 148 -14.94 7.84 8.60
CA VAL A 148 -15.02 9.18 9.19
C VAL A 148 -15.73 10.17 8.25
N ILE A 149 -15.44 10.12 6.95
CA ILE A 149 -16.09 10.99 5.97
C ILE A 149 -17.58 10.64 5.84
N GLU A 150 -17.92 9.35 5.80
CA GLU A 150 -19.31 8.89 5.73
C GLU A 150 -20.11 9.33 6.97
N ASP A 151 -19.54 9.21 8.16
CA ASP A 151 -20.18 9.64 9.40
C ASP A 151 -20.39 11.16 9.44
N GLU A 152 -19.37 11.94 9.03
CA GLU A 152 -19.47 13.38 9.02
C GLU A 152 -20.49 13.88 8.00
N THR A 153 -20.53 13.28 6.80
CA THR A 153 -21.52 13.62 5.77
C THR A 153 -22.94 13.24 6.21
N ALA A 154 -23.12 12.06 6.81
CA ALA A 154 -24.41 11.64 7.37
C ALA A 154 -24.88 12.59 8.49
N ARG A 155 -23.97 13.01 9.38
CA ARG A 155 -24.28 13.97 10.45
C ARG A 155 -24.68 15.33 9.90
N ARG A 156 -23.97 15.85 8.90
CA ARG A 156 -24.31 17.12 8.23
C ARG A 156 -25.68 17.03 7.54
N ALA A 157 -25.95 15.94 6.83
CA ALA A 157 -27.24 15.72 6.19
C ALA A 157 -28.41 15.73 7.20
N ARG A 158 -28.26 15.04 8.33
CA ARG A 158 -29.25 15.05 9.43
C ARG A 158 -29.43 16.44 10.03
N ALA A 159 -28.33 17.15 10.31
CA ALA A 159 -28.39 18.51 10.84
C ALA A 159 -29.08 19.49 9.87
N GLU A 160 -28.86 19.35 8.56
CA GLU A 160 -29.53 20.14 7.53
C GLU A 160 -31.03 19.81 7.41
N GLU A 161 -31.40 18.53 7.57
CA GLU A 161 -32.80 18.12 7.57
C GLU A 161 -33.52 18.63 8.82
N GLU A 162 -32.92 18.51 10.00
CA GLU A 162 -33.42 19.08 11.25
C GLU A 162 -33.56 20.61 11.16
N ALA A 163 -32.56 21.30 10.60
CA ALA A 163 -32.61 22.74 10.38
C ALA A 163 -33.72 23.14 9.40
N ARG A 164 -33.94 22.36 8.33
CA ARG A 164 -35.05 22.56 7.39
C ARG A 164 -36.40 22.33 8.05
N ALA A 165 -36.54 21.27 8.84
CA ALA A 165 -37.76 20.96 9.58
C ALA A 165 -38.07 22.05 10.63
N ALA A 166 -37.06 22.50 11.38
CA ALA A 166 -37.19 23.59 12.34
C ALA A 166 -37.59 24.91 11.66
N LYS A 167 -36.96 25.24 10.52
CA LYS A 167 -37.32 26.42 9.73
C LYS A 167 -38.78 26.36 9.25
N LYS A 168 -39.22 25.21 8.75
CA LYS A 168 -40.60 24.99 8.31
C LYS A 168 -41.59 25.09 9.48
N ALA A 169 -41.27 24.49 10.62
CA ALA A 169 -42.10 24.58 11.83
C ALA A 169 -42.25 26.02 12.35
N LEU A 170 -41.18 26.82 12.27
CA LEU A 170 -41.25 28.25 12.55
C LEU A 170 -42.13 28.96 11.51
N GLU A 171 -41.94 28.73 10.22
CA GLU A 171 -42.78 29.34 9.18
C GLU A 171 -44.28 29.00 9.34
N ASP A 172 -44.60 27.76 9.70
CA ASP A 172 -45.97 27.31 9.99
C ASP A 172 -46.55 28.02 11.23
N LYS A 173 -45.78 28.12 12.33
CA LYS A 173 -46.19 28.87 13.53
C LYS A 173 -46.40 30.36 13.24
N PHE A 174 -45.54 30.95 12.40
CA PHE A 174 -45.67 32.34 11.96
C PHE A 174 -46.96 32.54 11.15
N THR A 175 -47.24 31.64 10.21
CA THR A 175 -48.43 31.67 9.36
C THR A 175 -49.71 31.50 10.17
N ARG A 176 -49.71 30.60 11.17
CA ARG A 176 -50.82 30.44 12.12
C ARG A 176 -50.95 31.57 13.14
N ARG A 177 -49.99 32.51 13.18
CA ARG A 177 -49.93 33.65 14.11
C ARG A 177 -49.87 33.22 15.58
N GLU A 178 -49.19 32.10 15.82
CA GLU A 178 -49.02 31.50 17.16
C GLU A 178 -47.71 31.91 17.84
N MET A 179 -46.87 32.71 17.16
CA MET A 179 -45.61 33.20 17.72
C MET A 179 -45.81 34.39 18.65
N SER A 180 -45.04 34.41 19.73
CA SER A 180 -44.84 35.57 20.58
C SER A 180 -44.08 36.70 19.87
N LEU A 181 -44.16 37.93 20.41
CA LEU A 181 -43.45 39.09 19.85
C LEU A 181 -41.93 38.86 19.74
N ASP A 182 -41.32 38.22 20.73
CA ASP A 182 -39.87 37.98 20.74
C ASP A 182 -39.45 36.88 19.75
N GLU A 183 -40.30 35.88 19.53
CA GLU A 183 -40.10 34.89 18.46
C GLU A 183 -40.24 35.53 17.08
N ILE A 184 -41.21 36.43 16.89
CA ILE A 184 -41.38 37.18 15.63
C ILE A 184 -40.18 38.10 15.37
N ARG A 185 -39.70 38.82 16.39
CA ARG A 185 -38.47 39.64 16.31
C ARG A 185 -37.30 38.80 15.83
N SER A 186 -37.11 37.64 16.46
CA SER A 186 -36.00 36.73 16.16
C SER A 186 -36.12 36.11 14.77
N TYR A 187 -37.33 35.72 14.37
CA TYR A 187 -37.60 35.13 13.06
C TYR A 187 -37.42 36.13 11.90
N LEU A 188 -37.89 37.37 12.05
CA LEU A 188 -37.86 38.36 10.98
C LEU A 188 -36.51 39.06 10.84
N ARG A 189 -35.69 39.11 11.89
CA ARG A 189 -34.37 39.77 11.86
C ARG A 189 -33.47 39.19 10.76
N GLY A 190 -32.80 40.07 10.03
CA GLY A 190 -31.87 39.71 8.96
C GLY A 190 -32.53 39.29 7.64
N LYS A 191 -33.85 39.04 7.61
CA LYS A 191 -34.59 38.79 6.37
C LYS A 191 -34.58 40.04 5.49
N SER A 192 -34.47 39.81 4.18
CA SER A 192 -34.54 40.87 3.18
C SER A 192 -35.96 41.41 3.01
N GLN A 193 -36.07 42.63 2.47
CA GLN A 193 -37.34 43.22 2.07
C GLN A 193 -38.20 42.28 1.19
N ILE A 194 -37.60 41.57 0.24
CA ILE A 194 -38.29 40.63 -0.65
C ILE A 194 -38.87 39.44 0.14
N GLU A 195 -38.09 38.88 1.07
CA GLU A 195 -38.57 37.78 1.93
C GLU A 195 -39.70 38.23 2.84
N ILE A 196 -39.64 39.45 3.36
CA ILE A 196 -40.70 40.04 4.18
C ILE A 196 -42.00 40.19 3.38
N VAL A 197 -41.95 40.72 2.14
CA VAL A 197 -43.14 40.81 1.28
C VAL A 197 -43.73 39.43 1.01
N LYS A 198 -42.90 38.41 0.76
CA LYS A 198 -43.40 37.04 0.55
C LYS A 198 -44.08 36.45 1.78
N LEU A 199 -43.56 36.75 2.97
CA LEU A 199 -44.05 36.17 4.24
C LEU A 199 -45.26 36.91 4.82
N MET A 200 -45.29 38.25 4.72
CA MET A 200 -46.30 39.09 5.37
C MET A 200 -47.23 39.80 4.39
N GLY A 201 -46.94 39.74 3.09
CA GLY A 201 -47.63 40.49 2.05
C GLY A 201 -47.12 41.93 1.89
N GLU A 202 -47.87 42.72 1.14
CA GLU A 202 -47.58 44.14 0.92
C GLU A 202 -47.82 44.93 2.21
N PRO A 203 -46.85 45.75 2.68
CA PRO A 203 -47.05 46.64 3.81
C PRO A 203 -48.06 47.74 3.46
N ILE A 204 -48.67 48.31 4.48
CA ILE A 204 -49.65 49.39 4.33
C ILE A 204 -48.94 50.72 4.10
N GLU A 205 -47.77 50.90 4.73
CA GLU A 205 -46.92 52.06 4.52
C GLU A 205 -45.50 51.59 4.25
N ARG A 206 -44.92 52.06 3.13
CA ARG A 206 -43.51 51.86 2.79
C ARG A 206 -42.77 53.18 2.93
N LYS A 207 -41.81 53.24 3.84
CA LYS A 207 -40.77 54.27 3.85
C LYS A 207 -39.41 53.64 3.59
N LEU A 208 -38.43 54.50 3.33
CA LEU A 208 -37.06 54.09 3.00
C LEU A 208 -36.46 53.16 4.07
N ASN A 209 -36.69 53.47 5.35
CA ASN A 209 -36.04 52.80 6.48
C ASN A 209 -36.99 51.98 7.35
N TYR A 210 -38.30 52.02 7.10
CA TYR A 210 -39.26 51.22 7.85
C TYR A 210 -40.55 50.98 7.08
N TRP A 211 -41.17 49.82 7.31
CA TRP A 211 -42.47 49.45 6.76
C TRP A 211 -43.47 49.14 7.87
N ASP A 212 -44.71 49.59 7.71
CA ASP A 212 -45.79 49.35 8.67
C ASP A 212 -46.81 48.35 8.13
N TYR A 213 -47.15 47.37 8.97
CA TYR A 213 -48.15 46.34 8.74
C TYR A 213 -49.27 46.51 9.77
N ARG A 214 -50.48 46.94 9.35
CA ARG A 214 -51.69 46.84 10.20
C ARG A 214 -52.32 45.49 10.00
N GLY A 215 -52.88 44.98 11.08
CA GLY A 215 -53.46 43.66 11.11
C GLY A 215 -52.93 42.93 12.33
N SER A 216 -53.76 42.06 12.88
CA SER A 216 -53.51 41.24 14.05
C SER A 216 -52.40 40.21 13.80
N PHE A 217 -51.17 40.64 13.52
CA PHE A 217 -50.03 39.78 13.23
C PHE A 217 -49.39 39.22 14.49
N ILE A 218 -49.55 39.94 15.61
CA ILE A 218 -48.94 39.59 16.90
C ILE A 218 -50.03 39.56 17.96
N VAL A 219 -50.08 38.47 18.72
CA VAL A 219 -50.85 38.38 19.96
C VAL A 219 -49.88 38.64 21.11
N ASP A 220 -49.98 39.80 21.73
CA ASP A 220 -49.16 40.20 22.88
C ASP A 220 -50.09 40.46 24.07
N GLY A 221 -50.01 39.62 25.10
CA GLY A 221 -50.90 39.68 26.26
C GLY A 221 -52.39 39.59 25.91
N GLY A 222 -52.75 38.82 24.88
CA GLY A 222 -54.14 38.67 24.39
C GLY A 222 -54.64 39.82 23.50
N LYS A 223 -53.86 40.87 23.30
CA LYS A 223 -54.20 42.00 22.41
C LYS A 223 -53.47 41.87 21.07
N ARG A 224 -54.19 42.19 20.00
CA ARG A 224 -53.69 42.15 18.63
C ARG A 224 -53.06 43.50 18.29
N LYS A 225 -51.74 43.52 18.02
CA LYS A 225 -50.95 44.74 17.75
C LYS A 225 -50.51 44.84 16.30
N ALA A 226 -50.29 46.07 15.83
CA ALA A 226 -49.68 46.35 14.53
C ALA A 226 -48.15 46.19 14.62
N VAL A 227 -47.50 45.98 13.48
CA VAL A 227 -46.05 45.73 13.42
C VAL A 227 -45.35 46.74 12.53
N THR A 228 -44.30 47.35 13.06
CA THR A 228 -43.38 48.21 12.29
C THR A 228 -42.04 47.48 12.17
N LEU A 229 -41.60 47.25 10.93
CA LEU A 229 -40.30 46.65 10.62
C LEU A 229 -39.32 47.75 10.21
N MET A 230 -38.17 47.80 10.84
CA MET A 230 -37.08 48.72 10.48
C MET A 230 -36.05 47.99 9.64
N PHE A 231 -35.52 48.67 8.61
CA PHE A 231 -34.55 48.11 7.69
C PHE A 231 -33.23 48.88 7.74
N ASP A 232 -32.14 48.15 7.58
CA ASP A 232 -30.81 48.68 7.26
C ASP A 232 -30.22 47.84 6.12
N ALA A 233 -29.65 48.50 5.11
CA ALA A 233 -29.16 47.87 3.89
C ALA A 233 -30.15 46.84 3.26
N GLY A 234 -31.46 47.12 3.34
CA GLY A 234 -32.51 46.25 2.81
C GLY A 234 -32.83 44.99 3.63
N ARG A 235 -32.30 44.88 4.86
CA ARG A 235 -32.56 43.77 5.81
C ARG A 235 -33.21 44.26 7.10
N VAL A 236 -34.06 43.44 7.71
CA VAL A 236 -34.72 43.79 8.97
C VAL A 236 -33.72 43.87 10.12
N THR A 237 -33.64 45.02 10.78
CA THR A 237 -32.82 45.22 11.98
C THR A 237 -33.64 45.19 13.26
N ASN A 238 -34.84 45.78 13.22
CA ASN A 238 -35.71 45.89 14.39
C ASN A 238 -37.18 45.67 14.04
N VAL A 239 -37.94 45.17 15.02
CA VAL A 239 -39.37 44.89 14.91
C VAL A 239 -40.08 45.46 16.14
N LEU A 240 -40.92 46.47 15.91
CA LEU A 240 -41.67 47.20 16.91
C LEU A 240 -43.15 46.81 16.84
N ALA A 241 -43.78 46.60 18.00
CA ALA A 241 -45.22 46.40 18.10
C ALA A 241 -45.89 47.71 18.52
N ARG A 242 -46.94 48.12 17.80
CA ARG A 242 -47.75 49.32 18.08
C ARG A 242 -49.18 48.93 18.45
#